data_AF-J3G664-F1
#
_entry.id   AF-J3G664-F1
#
_cell.length_a   1.000
_cell.length_b   1.000
_cell.length_c   1.000
_cell.angle_alpha   90.00
_cell.angle_beta   90.00
_cell.angle_gamma   90.00
#
_symmetry.space_group_name_H-M   'P 1'
#
loop_
_entity.id
_entity.type
_entity.pdbx_description
1 polymer ?
#
loop_
_entity_poly.entity_id
_entity_poly.type
_entity_poly.pdbx_seq_one_letter_code
_entity_poly.pdbx_strand_id
1 'polypeptide(L)'
;MAIAIILILIVIASVLFHLLAPWHAAPAASNWGSIDTTLFITLIISGIFFIAITVFMAIAVMRFRHKEGSRAAYQPENKKLELWLIIVTSVGIAGMLAPGLVVYNDFIRVPKNAYELEVVAQQWQWAFRFPGQDGKLGKSDIKFVDSTNPLGLDPKDPVGQDDVLVINNEVHLPLDRPVKVLLRAKDVLHDFYVPQIRSKMDMVPGMVSYFWFTPTKTGKYETLCAEYCGVGHYNMRGHMIVEEQDVFDQWLKGQPTFAQTLATAARPSRDSVLEKGRQLVEQHGCKACHSQDGSASLGPGWKGLYGRTEQLADGTSVQVDEAYLKESILDPKARLVQGYPPVMVAYTLNDDELGALVALIKSLGAARQDDELSTSEASGPGEDLSAQGQRLAGSLGCLACHSVDGSKSVGPSWQGLYGKTETLADDTSVKVDEGYIKESVLNPNAKIVKGYAAVMPTLAPNEKDLNALIAFIKSKANTDVDASKKESGKEP
;
A
#
# COMPACT_ATOMS: atom_id res chain seq x y z
N MET A 1 6.11 -56.23 3.09
CA MET A 1 7.55 -55.90 3.01
C MET A 1 7.76 -54.57 2.30
N ALA A 2 7.20 -54.37 1.10
CA ALA A 2 7.28 -53.09 0.39
C ALA A 2 6.95 -51.87 1.27
N ILE A 3 5.84 -51.91 2.02
CA ILE A 3 5.45 -50.82 2.94
C ILE A 3 6.54 -50.51 3.98
N ALA A 4 7.11 -51.53 4.65
CA ALA A 4 8.15 -51.29 5.66
C ALA A 4 9.42 -50.68 5.04
N ILE A 5 9.80 -51.12 3.84
CA ILE A 5 10.92 -50.54 3.09
C ILE A 5 10.64 -49.07 2.76
N ILE A 6 9.44 -48.76 2.25
CA ILE A 6 9.02 -47.39 1.95
C ILE A 6 9.09 -46.51 3.19
N LEU A 7 8.61 -46.98 4.34
CA LEU A 7 8.67 -46.21 5.60
C LEU A 7 10.10 -45.88 6.02
N ILE A 8 11.02 -46.84 5.93
CA ILE A 8 12.43 -46.61 6.25
C ILE A 8 13.07 -45.65 5.24
N LEU A 9 12.76 -45.79 3.95
CA LEU A 9 13.25 -44.88 2.91
C LEU A 9 12.73 -43.46 3.13
N ILE A 10 11.47 -43.28 3.55
CA ILE A 10 10.92 -41.96 3.91
C ILE A 10 11.72 -41.35 5.06
N VAL A 11 11.99 -42.10 6.14
CA VAL A 11 12.78 -41.60 7.27
C VAL A 11 14.17 -41.16 6.81
N ILE A 12 14.87 -42.01 6.07
CA ILE A 12 16.22 -41.72 5.56
C ILE A 12 16.19 -40.47 4.66
N ALA A 13 15.24 -40.41 3.72
CA ALA A 13 15.10 -39.29 2.80
C ALA A 13 14.78 -37.99 3.53
N SER A 14 13.88 -38.00 4.52
CA SER A 14 13.55 -36.81 5.32
C SER A 14 14.72 -36.32 6.16
N VAL A 15 15.48 -37.21 6.79
CA VAL A 15 16.66 -36.83 7.58
C VAL A 15 17.77 -36.29 6.67
N LEU A 16 18.06 -36.97 5.57
CA LEU A 16 19.04 -36.51 4.58
C LEU A 16 18.62 -35.17 3.97
N PHE A 17 17.34 -35.02 3.61
CA PHE A 17 16.82 -33.76 3.12
C PHE A 17 17.04 -32.66 4.14
N HIS A 18 16.72 -32.86 5.42
CA HIS A 18 16.94 -31.83 6.43
C HIS A 18 18.41 -31.44 6.62
N LEU A 19 19.34 -32.41 6.58
CA LEU A 19 20.78 -32.16 6.76
C LEU A 19 21.46 -31.56 5.52
N LEU A 20 20.97 -31.89 4.32
CA LEU A 20 21.57 -31.49 3.05
C LEU A 20 20.84 -30.32 2.38
N ALA A 21 19.61 -30.00 2.81
CA ALA A 21 18.82 -28.92 2.26
C ALA A 21 19.50 -27.57 2.53
N PRO A 22 19.68 -26.72 1.51
CA PRO A 22 20.15 -25.34 1.71
C PRO A 22 19.07 -24.42 2.34
N TRP A 23 17.89 -24.94 2.63
CA TRP A 23 16.69 -24.19 3.02
C TRP A 23 16.64 -23.93 4.52
N HIS A 24 17.64 -23.23 5.05
CA HIS A 24 17.67 -22.81 6.45
C HIS A 24 16.97 -21.47 6.64
N ALA A 25 16.46 -21.22 7.86
CA ALA A 25 15.94 -19.90 8.20
C ALA A 25 17.04 -18.85 8.04
N ALA A 26 16.72 -17.74 7.39
CA ALA A 26 17.64 -16.61 7.30
C ALA A 26 17.98 -16.14 8.73
N PRO A 27 19.23 -15.73 9.04
CA PRO A 27 19.59 -15.26 10.36
C PRO A 27 18.64 -14.14 10.85
N ALA A 28 18.26 -14.19 12.12
CA ALA A 28 17.48 -13.12 12.72
C ALA A 28 18.25 -11.79 12.68
N ALA A 29 17.53 -10.71 12.40
CA ALA A 29 18.01 -9.33 12.43
C ALA A 29 17.38 -8.53 13.59
N SER A 30 16.90 -9.24 14.61
CA SER A 30 16.29 -8.69 15.81
C SER A 30 16.72 -9.41 17.08
N ASN A 31 16.27 -8.92 18.23
CA ASN A 31 16.43 -9.56 19.55
C ASN A 31 15.72 -10.92 19.69
N TRP A 32 14.98 -11.37 18.68
CA TRP A 32 14.14 -12.57 18.75
C TRP A 32 14.81 -13.88 18.33
N GLY A 33 16.13 -14.00 18.48
CA GLY A 33 16.86 -15.27 18.26
C GLY A 33 16.40 -16.43 19.17
N SER A 34 15.71 -16.13 20.27
CA SER A 34 15.06 -17.11 21.14
C SER A 34 13.89 -17.84 20.46
N ILE A 35 13.21 -17.21 19.49
CA ILE A 35 12.19 -17.85 18.66
C ILE A 35 12.84 -18.94 17.80
N ASP A 36 13.95 -18.63 17.13
CA ASP A 36 14.70 -19.60 16.32
C ASP A 36 15.16 -20.80 17.16
N THR A 37 15.61 -20.53 18.39
CA THR A 37 15.99 -21.59 19.35
C THR A 37 14.80 -22.50 19.69
N THR A 38 13.62 -21.92 19.93
CA THR A 38 12.40 -22.67 20.24
C THR A 38 11.92 -23.52 19.06
N LEU A 39 11.99 -22.97 17.85
CA LEU A 39 11.70 -23.71 16.61
C LEU A 39 12.68 -24.86 16.40
N PHE A 40 13.97 -24.64 16.66
CA PHE A 40 14.99 -25.68 16.58
C PHE A 40 14.75 -26.82 17.58
N ILE A 41 14.46 -26.50 18.84
CA ILE A 41 14.10 -27.51 19.87
C ILE A 41 12.88 -28.33 19.41
N THR A 42 11.84 -27.65 18.91
CA THR A 42 10.61 -28.28 18.39
C THR A 42 10.92 -29.25 17.26
N LEU A 43 11.79 -28.85 16.33
CA LEU A 43 12.20 -29.65 15.19
C LEU A 43 12.96 -30.91 15.62
N ILE A 44 13.91 -30.79 16.55
CA ILE A 44 14.69 -31.93 17.07
C ILE A 44 13.78 -32.92 17.81
N ILE A 45 12.94 -32.44 18.74
CA ILE A 45 12.04 -33.32 19.50
C ILE A 45 11.06 -34.03 18.55
N SER A 46 10.41 -33.30 17.66
CA SER A 46 9.47 -33.87 16.69
C SER A 46 10.16 -34.85 15.74
N GLY A 47 11.39 -34.55 15.32
CA GLY A 47 12.22 -35.43 14.51
C GLY A 47 12.54 -36.76 15.19
N ILE A 48 12.90 -36.74 16.48
CA ILE A 48 13.14 -37.96 17.27
C ILE A 48 11.87 -38.83 17.30
N PHE A 49 10.72 -38.24 17.61
CA PHE A 49 9.45 -38.98 17.64
C PHE A 49 9.03 -39.49 16.26
N PHE A 50 9.22 -38.70 15.20
CA PHE A 50 8.96 -39.11 13.83
C PHE A 50 9.78 -40.35 13.44
N ILE A 51 11.09 -40.34 13.73
CA ILE A 51 11.98 -41.48 13.47
C ILE A 51 11.53 -42.69 14.29
N ALA A 52 11.33 -42.52 15.60
CA ALA A 52 11.00 -43.61 16.51
C ALA A 52 9.67 -44.29 16.13
N ILE A 53 8.62 -43.51 15.88
CA ILE A 53 7.29 -44.01 15.53
C ILE A 53 7.31 -44.69 14.16
N THR A 54 7.97 -44.09 13.17
CA THR A 54 8.00 -44.64 11.81
C THR A 54 8.83 -45.93 11.73
N VAL A 55 9.98 -45.98 12.42
CA VAL A 55 10.79 -47.21 12.52
C VAL A 55 10.03 -48.29 13.29
N PHE A 56 9.37 -47.94 14.40
CA PHE A 56 8.51 -48.88 15.13
C PHE A 56 7.42 -49.45 14.24
N MET A 57 6.73 -48.62 13.46
CA MET A 57 5.70 -49.05 12.52
C MET A 57 6.27 -49.99 11.44
N ALA A 58 7.44 -49.68 10.89
CA ALA A 58 8.12 -50.55 9.94
C ALA A 58 8.46 -51.92 10.56
N ILE A 59 9.00 -51.93 11.79
CA ILE A 59 9.28 -53.15 12.55
C ILE A 59 7.98 -53.93 12.79
N ALA A 60 6.91 -53.28 13.20
CA ALA A 60 5.63 -53.93 13.46
C ALA A 60 5.06 -54.59 12.19
N VAL A 61 5.08 -53.90 11.05
CA VAL A 61 4.65 -54.43 9.75
C VAL A 61 5.50 -55.63 9.32
N MET A 62 6.81 -55.62 9.59
CA MET A 62 7.69 -56.76 9.28
C MET A 62 7.48 -57.94 10.23
N ARG A 63 7.43 -57.67 11.53
CA ARG A 63 7.43 -58.67 12.61
C ARG A 63 6.08 -59.35 12.79
N PHE A 64 4.99 -58.61 12.59
CA PHE A 64 3.61 -59.07 12.73
C PHE A 64 2.88 -59.21 11.39
N ARG A 65 3.64 -59.30 10.28
CA ARG A 65 3.08 -59.64 8.97
C ARG A 65 2.28 -60.94 9.06
N HIS A 66 1.12 -60.97 8.41
CA HIS A 66 0.31 -62.17 8.30
C HIS A 66 1.13 -63.35 7.77
N LYS A 67 0.98 -64.50 8.45
CA LYS A 67 1.49 -65.81 8.02
C LYS A 67 0.34 -66.81 8.12
N GLU A 68 0.20 -67.64 7.11
CA GLU A 68 -0.83 -68.68 7.10
C GLU A 68 -0.66 -69.59 8.33
N GLY A 69 -1.78 -69.95 8.97
CA GLY A 69 -1.79 -70.73 10.21
C GLY A 69 -1.39 -69.97 11.49
N SER A 70 -0.98 -68.70 11.40
CA SER A 70 -0.69 -67.88 12.60
C SER A 70 -1.95 -67.18 13.13
N ARG A 71 -2.12 -67.18 14.46
CA ARG A 71 -3.20 -66.46 15.15
C ARG A 71 -2.62 -65.27 15.91
N ALA A 72 -3.26 -64.10 15.80
CA ALA A 72 -2.87 -62.92 16.56
C ALA A 72 -3.08 -63.13 18.07
N ALA A 73 -2.14 -62.63 18.88
CA ALA A 73 -2.32 -62.59 20.33
C ALA A 73 -3.37 -61.54 20.69
N TYR A 74 -4.33 -61.91 21.54
CA TYR A 74 -5.34 -60.99 22.05
C TYR A 74 -4.83 -60.33 23.35
N GLN A 75 -4.32 -59.11 23.22
CA GLN A 75 -3.89 -58.27 24.35
C GLN A 75 -4.40 -56.84 24.14
N PRO A 76 -5.64 -56.54 24.57
CA PRO A 76 -6.27 -55.25 24.29
C PRO A 76 -5.75 -54.11 25.16
N GLU A 77 -5.10 -54.40 26.30
CA GLU A 77 -4.63 -53.39 27.25
C GLU A 77 -3.26 -53.74 27.85
N ASN A 78 -2.50 -52.70 28.19
CA ASN A 78 -1.28 -52.81 28.95
C ASN A 78 -1.06 -51.53 29.77
N LYS A 79 -1.61 -51.49 30.98
CA LYS A 79 -1.58 -50.33 31.87
C LYS A 79 -0.18 -49.78 32.13
N LYS A 80 0.85 -50.64 32.20
CA LYS A 80 2.24 -50.20 32.42
C LYS A 80 2.77 -49.44 31.20
N LEU A 81 2.51 -49.97 30.00
CA LEU A 81 2.90 -49.33 28.75
C LEU A 81 2.14 -48.02 28.53
N GLU A 82 0.83 -48.04 28.75
CA GLU A 82 -0.04 -46.86 28.66
C GLU A 82 0.46 -45.75 29.58
N LEU A 83 0.72 -46.05 30.86
CA LEU A 83 1.24 -45.07 31.82
C LEU A 83 2.60 -44.50 31.38
N TRP A 84 3.51 -45.37 30.93
CA TRP A 84 4.83 -44.94 30.46
C TRP A 84 4.73 -44.02 29.23
N LEU A 85 3.90 -44.36 28.25
CA LEU A 85 3.67 -43.54 27.05
C LEU A 85 3.06 -42.18 27.42
N ILE A 86 2.08 -42.14 28.34
CA ILE A 86 1.49 -40.89 28.83
C ILE A 86 2.55 -40.00 29.47
N ILE A 87 3.39 -40.56 30.35
CA ILE A 87 4.45 -39.78 31.02
C ILE A 87 5.45 -39.24 30.00
N VAL A 88 5.96 -40.09 29.09
CA VAL A 88 6.96 -39.68 28.10
C VAL A 88 6.41 -38.62 27.14
N THR A 89 5.18 -38.80 26.65
CA THR A 89 4.54 -37.82 25.76
C THR A 89 4.25 -36.50 26.48
N SER A 90 3.77 -36.56 27.73
CA SER A 90 3.54 -35.36 28.55
C SER A 90 4.83 -34.59 28.81
N VAL A 91 5.92 -35.28 29.14
CA VAL A 91 7.25 -34.66 29.31
C VAL A 91 7.76 -34.06 28.00
N GLY A 92 7.58 -34.76 26.87
CA GLY A 92 7.92 -34.24 25.55
C GLY A 92 7.17 -32.96 25.20
N ILE A 93 5.85 -32.93 25.39
CA ILE A 93 5.02 -31.75 25.17
C ILE A 93 5.42 -30.60 26.10
N ALA A 94 5.63 -30.89 27.39
CA ALA A 94 6.08 -29.89 28.35
C ALA A 94 7.43 -29.27 27.97
N GLY A 95 8.38 -30.10 27.52
CA GLY A 95 9.68 -29.65 27.03
C GLY A 95 9.60 -28.80 25.76
N MET A 96 8.64 -29.07 24.87
CA MET A 96 8.40 -28.24 23.67
C MET A 96 7.71 -26.91 24.01
N LEU A 97 6.79 -26.91 24.98
CA LEU A 97 5.93 -25.75 25.27
C LEU A 97 6.58 -24.75 26.24
N ALA A 98 7.36 -25.22 27.22
CA ALA A 98 7.93 -24.36 28.25
C ALA A 98 8.84 -23.23 27.72
N PRO A 99 9.77 -23.46 26.77
CA PRO A 99 10.57 -22.37 26.19
C PRO A 99 9.70 -21.33 25.48
N GLY A 100 8.66 -21.79 24.76
CA GLY A 100 7.73 -20.90 24.06
C GLY A 100 6.97 -19.97 25.01
N LEU A 101 6.59 -20.44 26.20
CA LEU A 101 5.95 -19.58 27.22
C LEU A 101 6.87 -18.48 27.74
N VAL A 102 8.17 -18.77 27.90
CA VAL A 102 9.15 -17.75 28.32
C VAL A 102 9.29 -16.68 27.25
N VAL A 103 9.46 -17.11 25.99
CA VAL A 103 9.54 -16.19 24.84
C VAL A 103 8.27 -15.35 24.70
N TYR A 104 7.09 -15.96 24.86
CA TYR A 104 5.83 -15.24 24.80
C TYR A 104 5.69 -14.19 25.91
N ASN A 105 6.12 -14.51 27.14
CA ASN A 105 6.13 -13.54 28.24
C ASN A 105 7.02 -12.33 27.94
N ASP A 106 8.15 -12.52 27.25
CA ASP A 106 9.02 -11.41 26.84
C ASP A 106 8.38 -10.64 25.67
N PHE A 107 7.77 -11.33 24.72
CA PHE A 107 7.11 -10.74 23.56
C PHE A 107 5.98 -9.78 23.93
N ILE A 108 5.20 -10.08 24.96
CA ILE A 108 4.11 -9.20 25.42
C ILE A 108 4.59 -8.02 26.30
N ARG A 109 5.87 -8.00 26.71
CA ARG A 109 6.43 -6.97 27.60
C ARG A 109 7.25 -5.96 26.80
N VAL A 110 6.59 -4.90 26.34
CA VAL A 110 7.26 -3.82 25.61
C VAL A 110 8.24 -3.05 26.51
N PRO A 111 9.50 -2.82 26.08
CA PRO A 111 10.44 -1.97 26.79
C PRO A 111 9.92 -0.54 26.96
N LYS A 112 10.14 0.06 28.14
CA LYS A 112 9.65 1.43 28.44
C LYS A 112 10.29 2.52 27.57
N ASN A 113 11.49 2.27 27.04
CA ASN A 113 12.24 3.15 26.16
C ASN A 113 12.02 2.83 24.67
N ALA A 114 11.04 2.00 24.34
CA ALA A 114 10.75 1.67 22.95
C ALA A 114 10.29 2.93 22.20
N TYR A 115 10.92 3.18 21.06
CA TYR A 115 10.51 4.23 20.13
C TYR A 115 9.21 3.82 19.45
N GLU A 116 8.24 4.72 19.37
CA GLU A 116 6.96 4.41 18.74
C GLU A 116 7.03 4.65 17.22
N LEU A 117 6.47 3.70 16.48
CA LEU A 117 6.23 3.77 15.03
C LEU A 117 4.79 3.33 14.80
N GLU A 118 3.96 4.14 14.14
CA GLU A 118 2.68 3.68 13.60
C GLU A 118 2.85 3.24 12.15
N VAL A 119 2.42 2.02 11.83
CA VAL A 119 2.26 1.52 10.48
C VAL A 119 0.77 1.53 10.15
N VAL A 120 0.44 2.13 9.02
CA VAL A 120 -0.91 2.19 8.49
C VAL A 120 -0.97 1.39 7.19
N ALA A 121 -1.88 0.43 7.14
CA ALA A 121 -2.11 -0.42 5.98
C ALA A 121 -3.35 -0.01 5.21
N GLN A 122 -3.26 -0.13 3.88
CA GLN A 122 -4.41 -0.13 2.98
C GLN A 122 -4.10 -1.04 1.78
N GLN A 123 -5.10 -1.43 1.01
CA GLN A 123 -4.92 -2.11 -0.27
C GLN A 123 -4.19 -1.17 -1.25
N TRP A 124 -2.99 -1.49 -1.76
CA TRP A 124 -2.01 -2.50 -1.31
C TRP A 124 -0.67 -1.82 -1.00
N GLN A 125 -0.69 -0.90 -0.03
CA GLN A 125 0.43 -0.08 0.36
C GLN A 125 0.54 0.11 1.88
N TRP A 126 1.77 0.40 2.29
CA TRP A 126 2.14 0.79 3.64
C TRP A 126 2.30 2.30 3.70
N ALA A 127 2.01 2.87 4.85
CA ALA A 127 2.41 4.21 5.22
C ALA A 127 2.84 4.19 6.68
N PHE A 128 3.66 5.16 7.06
CA PHE A 128 4.27 5.21 8.37
C PHE A 128 4.13 6.58 8.99
N ARG A 129 4.12 6.60 10.31
CA ARG A 129 4.08 7.82 11.10
C ARG A 129 4.97 7.67 12.33
N PHE A 130 5.80 8.67 12.54
CA PHE A 130 6.70 8.78 13.68
C PHE A 130 6.28 9.93 14.58
N PRO A 131 6.44 9.82 15.91
CA PRO A 131 6.26 10.94 16.80
C PRO A 131 7.27 12.04 16.50
N GLY A 132 6.84 13.29 16.67
CA GLY A 132 7.69 14.46 16.48
C GLY A 132 8.63 14.73 17.65
N GLN A 133 8.86 16.01 17.95
CA GLN A 133 9.75 16.46 19.03
C GLN A 133 9.20 16.14 20.41
N ASP A 134 7.88 16.06 20.55
CA ASP A 134 7.22 15.77 21.81
C ASP A 134 7.26 14.27 22.21
N GLY A 135 7.71 13.41 21.28
CA GLY A 135 7.85 11.97 21.46
C GLY A 135 6.52 11.22 21.58
N LYS A 136 5.40 11.81 21.15
CA LYS A 136 4.07 11.22 21.24
C LYS A 136 3.38 11.28 19.88
N LEU A 137 2.60 10.24 19.58
CA LEU A 137 1.71 10.24 18.43
C LEU A 137 0.40 10.94 18.80
N GLY A 138 -0.05 11.87 17.98
CA GLY A 138 -1.39 12.45 18.10
C GLY A 138 -2.55 11.46 17.85
N LYS A 139 -3.78 11.93 17.97
CA LYS A 139 -4.99 11.15 17.72
C LYS A 139 -5.25 10.96 16.22
N SER A 140 -5.84 9.81 15.90
CA SER A 140 -6.36 9.51 14.57
C SER A 140 -7.75 8.88 14.64
N ASP A 141 -8.59 9.15 13.65
CA ASP A 141 -9.95 8.61 13.52
C ASP A 141 -10.30 8.49 12.03
N ILE A 142 -11.07 7.46 11.66
CA ILE A 142 -11.49 7.23 10.28
C ILE A 142 -12.30 8.41 9.70
N LYS A 143 -13.00 9.17 10.54
CA LYS A 143 -13.77 10.36 10.11
C LYS A 143 -12.90 11.49 9.55
N PHE A 144 -11.60 11.48 9.86
CA PHE A 144 -10.63 12.45 9.35
C PHE A 144 -9.90 11.97 8.10
N VAL A 145 -10.17 10.74 7.64
CA VAL A 145 -9.52 10.19 6.45
C VAL A 145 -10.13 10.83 5.20
N ASP A 146 -9.30 11.55 4.46
CA ASP A 146 -9.63 12.10 3.14
C ASP A 146 -8.37 12.13 2.24
N SER A 147 -8.47 12.73 1.06
CA SER A 147 -7.37 12.82 0.09
C SER A 147 -6.19 13.67 0.56
N THR A 148 -6.41 14.59 1.48
CA THR A 148 -5.39 15.49 2.05
C THR A 148 -4.86 15.00 3.41
N ASN A 149 -5.61 14.12 4.07
CA ASN A 149 -5.27 13.48 5.33
C ASN A 149 -5.44 11.96 5.24
N PRO A 150 -4.59 11.26 4.46
CA PRO A 150 -4.78 9.84 4.17
C PRO A 150 -4.58 8.95 5.40
N LEU A 151 -3.94 9.44 6.48
CA LEU A 151 -3.76 8.70 7.72
C LEU A 151 -4.85 8.97 8.75
N GLY A 152 -5.75 9.93 8.52
CA GLY A 152 -6.88 10.24 9.40
C GLY A 152 -6.47 10.88 10.73
N LEU A 153 -5.45 11.74 10.72
CA LEU A 153 -4.96 12.47 11.89
C LEU A 153 -5.94 13.57 12.31
N ASP A 154 -6.16 13.78 13.60
CA ASP A 154 -7.05 14.86 14.05
C ASP A 154 -6.39 16.24 13.78
N PRO A 155 -6.94 17.06 12.88
CA PRO A 155 -6.33 18.35 12.53
C PRO A 155 -6.29 19.34 13.69
N LYS A 156 -7.08 19.11 14.75
CA LYS A 156 -7.16 19.97 15.92
C LYS A 156 -6.32 19.46 17.09
N ASP A 157 -5.73 18.28 17.00
CA ASP A 157 -4.89 17.75 18.06
C ASP A 157 -3.50 18.41 18.02
N PRO A 158 -3.09 19.17 19.04
CA PRO A 158 -1.76 19.79 19.08
C PRO A 158 -0.63 18.77 19.13
N VAL A 159 -0.86 17.59 19.72
CA VAL A 159 0.13 16.49 19.79
C VAL A 159 0.39 15.91 18.40
N GLY A 160 -0.60 15.95 17.50
CA GLY A 160 -0.46 15.37 16.17
C GLY A 160 0.26 16.26 15.15
N GLN A 161 0.52 17.53 15.47
CA GLN A 161 0.97 18.51 14.48
C GLN A 161 2.40 18.28 14.01
N ASP A 162 3.27 17.85 14.92
CA ASP A 162 4.69 17.58 14.64
C ASP A 162 4.97 16.13 14.26
N ASP A 163 3.94 15.28 14.18
CA ASP A 163 4.09 13.91 13.70
C ASP A 163 4.63 13.89 12.28
N VAL A 164 5.64 13.05 12.07
CA VAL A 164 6.37 12.93 10.81
C VAL A 164 5.72 11.84 9.97
N LEU A 165 5.33 12.18 8.75
CA LEU A 165 4.55 11.30 7.88
C LEU A 165 5.40 10.76 6.73
N VAL A 166 5.35 9.45 6.53
CA VAL A 166 6.04 8.76 5.44
C VAL A 166 5.00 7.98 4.64
N ILE A 167 4.57 8.57 3.53
CA ILE A 167 3.52 8.02 2.65
C ILE A 167 4.19 7.30 1.47
N ASN A 168 4.91 6.23 1.76
CA ASN A 168 5.49 5.31 0.79
C ASN A 168 5.70 3.92 1.44
N ASN A 169 6.06 2.93 0.64
CA ASN A 169 6.27 1.55 1.11
C ASN A 169 7.66 1.31 1.74
N GLU A 170 8.38 2.35 2.16
CA GLU A 170 9.73 2.23 2.73
C GLU A 170 9.82 2.92 4.10
N VAL A 171 10.27 2.20 5.12
CA VAL A 171 10.47 2.72 6.46
C VAL A 171 11.92 2.53 6.87
N HIS A 172 12.49 3.55 7.52
CA HIS A 172 13.81 3.47 8.10
C HIS A 172 13.70 3.33 9.62
N LEU A 173 14.62 2.58 10.22
CA LEU A 173 14.67 2.35 11.66
C LEU A 173 16.12 2.38 12.17
N PRO A 174 16.37 2.94 13.36
CA PRO A 174 17.69 2.94 13.96
C PRO A 174 18.09 1.57 14.51
N LEU A 175 19.35 1.19 14.29
CA LEU A 175 20.00 0.01 14.87
C LEU A 175 20.01 0.07 16.41
N ASP A 176 19.88 -1.10 17.05
CA ASP A 176 20.01 -1.30 18.50
C ASP A 176 19.05 -0.49 19.38
N ARG A 177 17.97 0.03 18.79
CA ARG A 177 16.92 0.74 19.50
C ARG A 177 15.63 -0.09 19.53
N PRO A 178 15.02 -0.34 20.71
CA PRO A 178 13.73 -1.01 20.75
C PRO A 178 12.67 -0.14 20.07
N VAL A 179 11.84 -0.76 19.23
CA VAL A 179 10.74 -0.12 18.51
C VAL A 179 9.45 -0.84 18.88
N LYS A 180 8.44 -0.06 19.27
CA LYS A 180 7.07 -0.50 19.45
C LYS A 180 6.29 -0.12 18.20
N VAL A 181 5.88 -1.12 17.44
CA VAL A 181 5.13 -0.92 16.21
C VAL A 181 3.65 -0.95 16.53
N LEU A 182 2.98 0.18 16.39
CA LEU A 182 1.54 0.32 16.42
C LEU A 182 1.00 0.06 15.02
N LEU A 183 -0.10 -0.68 14.92
CA LEU A 183 -0.58 -1.19 13.65
C LEU A 183 -2.05 -0.85 13.46
N ARG A 184 -2.37 -0.17 12.36
CA ARG A 184 -3.74 0.20 12.01
C ARG A 184 -4.04 -0.10 10.54
N ALA A 185 -5.21 -0.65 10.27
CA ALA A 185 -5.71 -0.85 8.91
C ALA A 185 -6.84 0.13 8.58
N LYS A 186 -6.84 0.65 7.36
CA LYS A 186 -7.89 1.58 6.87
C LYS A 186 -9.09 0.88 6.25
N ASP A 187 -8.91 -0.34 5.76
CA ASP A 187 -9.89 -1.05 4.94
C ASP A 187 -10.17 -2.47 5.42
N VAL A 188 -9.31 -3.43 5.10
CA VAL A 188 -9.45 -4.87 5.39
C VAL A 188 -8.36 -5.33 6.35
N LEU A 189 -8.38 -6.63 6.70
CA LEU A 189 -7.27 -7.23 7.45
C LEU A 189 -5.98 -7.19 6.63
N HIS A 190 -4.89 -6.87 7.31
CA HIS A 190 -3.51 -7.00 6.81
C HIS A 190 -2.65 -7.63 7.91
N ASP A 191 -1.40 -7.96 7.65
CA ASP A 191 -0.42 -8.32 8.68
C ASP A 191 0.93 -7.75 8.24
N PHE A 192 1.54 -6.93 9.09
CA PHE A 192 2.85 -6.36 8.83
C PHE A 192 3.95 -7.33 9.25
N TYR A 193 4.62 -7.92 8.26
CA TYR A 193 5.62 -8.95 8.51
C TYR A 193 6.96 -8.67 7.84
N VAL A 194 8.02 -8.65 8.64
CA VAL A 194 9.42 -8.70 8.17
C VAL A 194 10.03 -10.02 8.66
N PRO A 195 10.29 -11.00 7.79
CA PRO A 195 10.71 -12.34 8.22
C PRO A 195 11.90 -12.36 9.18
N GLN A 196 12.93 -11.57 8.91
CA GLN A 196 14.16 -11.49 9.70
C GLN A 196 13.93 -10.93 11.11
N ILE A 197 12.81 -10.25 11.35
CA ILE A 197 12.45 -9.69 12.66
C ILE A 197 11.75 -10.73 13.55
N ARG A 198 11.15 -11.77 12.99
CA ARG A 198 10.39 -12.83 13.70
C ARG A 198 9.12 -12.36 14.42
N SER A 199 8.76 -11.10 14.26
CA SER A 199 7.51 -10.54 14.75
C SER A 199 6.60 -10.27 13.56
N LYS A 200 5.33 -10.62 13.73
CA LYS A 200 4.24 -10.29 12.82
C LYS A 200 2.98 -10.09 13.67
N MET A 201 2.03 -9.32 13.17
CA MET A 201 0.77 -9.11 13.87
C MET A 201 -0.27 -8.61 12.89
N ASP A 202 -1.47 -9.18 13.00
CA ASP A 202 -2.59 -8.78 12.18
C ASP A 202 -3.01 -7.34 12.52
N MET A 203 -3.29 -6.59 11.48
CA MET A 203 -3.78 -5.22 11.51
C MET A 203 -5.28 -5.27 11.27
N VAL A 204 -6.05 -5.02 12.33
CA VAL A 204 -7.51 -5.18 12.32
C VAL A 204 -8.19 -3.81 12.20
N PRO A 205 -9.01 -3.56 11.14
CA PRO A 205 -9.75 -2.31 11.03
C PRO A 205 -10.54 -1.99 12.30
N GLY A 206 -10.41 -0.76 12.79
CA GLY A 206 -11.06 -0.30 14.02
C GLY A 206 -10.32 -0.62 15.33
N MET A 207 -9.16 -1.29 15.27
CA MET A 207 -8.30 -1.53 16.43
C MET A 207 -6.85 -1.12 16.14
N VAL A 208 -6.10 -0.82 17.20
CA VAL A 208 -4.64 -0.65 17.12
C VAL A 208 -3.99 -1.87 17.76
N SER A 209 -3.48 -2.78 16.94
CA SER A 209 -2.65 -3.89 17.40
C SER A 209 -1.20 -3.42 17.52
N TYR A 210 -0.35 -4.22 18.17
CA TYR A 210 1.06 -3.88 18.29
C TYR A 210 1.94 -5.11 18.49
N PHE A 211 3.22 -4.95 18.14
CA PHE A 211 4.29 -5.79 18.61
C PHE A 211 5.53 -4.92 18.86
N TRP A 212 6.61 -5.53 19.35
CA TRP A 212 7.88 -4.83 19.50
C TRP A 212 9.06 -5.71 19.09
N PHE A 213 10.17 -5.06 18.79
CA PHE A 213 11.46 -5.69 18.54
C PHE A 213 12.58 -4.66 18.67
N THR A 214 13.81 -5.12 18.74
CA THR A 214 15.02 -4.30 18.59
C THR A 214 15.74 -4.77 17.35
N PRO A 215 15.92 -3.94 16.30
CA PRO A 215 16.75 -4.29 15.16
C PRO A 215 18.20 -4.47 15.61
N THR A 216 18.86 -5.56 15.22
CA THR A 216 20.24 -5.88 15.66
C THR A 216 21.22 -5.99 14.50
N LYS A 217 20.77 -5.76 13.27
CA LYS A 217 21.61 -5.83 12.07
C LYS A 217 21.15 -4.84 11.02
N THR A 218 22.08 -4.01 10.56
CA THR A 218 21.84 -3.09 9.43
C THR A 218 21.50 -3.84 8.15
N GLY A 219 20.73 -3.21 7.28
CA GLY A 219 20.38 -3.76 5.98
C GLY A 219 19.01 -3.35 5.49
N LYS A 220 18.72 -3.73 4.24
CA LYS A 220 17.41 -3.56 3.61
C LYS A 220 16.66 -4.89 3.67
N TYR A 221 15.55 -4.92 4.40
CA TYR A 221 14.71 -6.09 4.60
C TYR A 221 13.39 -5.89 3.89
N GLU A 222 12.88 -6.94 3.28
CA GLU A 222 11.57 -6.89 2.62
C GLU A 222 10.45 -6.98 3.66
N THR A 223 9.49 -6.06 3.54
CA THR A 223 8.25 -6.05 4.29
C THR A 223 7.15 -6.69 3.45
N LEU A 224 6.38 -7.59 4.05
CA LEU A 224 5.34 -8.37 3.41
C LEU A 224 4.00 -8.15 4.10
N CYS A 225 2.92 -8.24 3.34
CA CYS A 225 1.60 -8.49 3.90
C CYS A 225 1.43 -10.00 4.15
N ALA A 226 1.16 -10.40 5.39
CA ALA A 226 1.02 -11.82 5.78
C ALA A 226 -0.42 -12.25 6.10
N GLU A 227 -1.41 -11.43 5.71
CA GLU A 227 -2.85 -11.73 5.80
C GLU A 227 -3.51 -11.40 4.47
N TYR A 228 -4.40 -12.28 3.97
CA TYR A 228 -4.92 -12.15 2.62
C TYR A 228 -5.83 -10.91 2.49
N CYS A 229 -5.30 -9.87 1.85
CA CYS A 229 -5.96 -8.56 1.73
C CYS A 229 -6.49 -8.26 0.32
N GLY A 230 -6.77 -9.29 -0.49
CA GLY A 230 -7.36 -9.15 -1.84
C GLY A 230 -6.38 -9.38 -2.99
N VAL A 231 -6.77 -8.99 -4.21
CA VAL A 231 -6.08 -9.40 -5.45
C VAL A 231 -4.61 -8.95 -5.56
N GLY A 232 -4.27 -7.80 -4.97
CA GLY A 232 -2.89 -7.28 -4.93
C GLY A 232 -2.08 -7.77 -3.71
N HIS A 233 -2.61 -8.68 -2.89
CA HIS A 233 -1.97 -9.13 -1.64
C HIS A 233 -0.51 -9.55 -1.83
N TYR A 234 -0.22 -10.36 -2.86
CA TYR A 234 1.13 -10.86 -3.14
C TYR A 234 2.17 -9.76 -3.44
N ASN A 235 1.70 -8.55 -3.77
CA ASN A 235 2.52 -7.40 -4.13
C ASN A 235 2.43 -6.25 -3.13
N MET A 236 1.69 -6.43 -2.03
CA MET A 236 1.71 -5.51 -0.91
C MET A 236 3.04 -5.63 -0.16
N ARG A 237 4.10 -5.16 -0.81
CA ARG A 237 5.50 -5.27 -0.41
C ARG A 237 6.05 -3.90 -0.10
N GLY A 238 7.04 -3.89 0.76
CA GLY A 238 7.77 -2.68 1.12
C GLY A 238 9.17 -3.03 1.56
N HIS A 239 9.85 -2.04 2.13
CA HIS A 239 11.17 -2.22 2.68
C HIS A 239 11.28 -1.60 4.06
N MET A 240 11.96 -2.32 4.94
CA MET A 240 12.44 -1.80 6.20
C MET A 240 13.96 -1.69 6.11
N ILE A 241 14.48 -0.47 6.24
CA ILE A 241 15.91 -0.17 6.22
C ILE A 241 16.37 0.04 7.66
N VAL A 242 17.32 -0.77 8.10
CA VAL A 242 17.96 -0.63 9.41
C VAL A 242 19.32 -0.01 9.22
N GLU A 243 19.56 1.10 9.89
CA GLU A 243 20.76 1.92 9.75
C GLU A 243 21.21 2.54 11.07
N GLU A 244 22.38 3.18 11.06
CA GLU A 244 22.90 3.89 12.23
C GLU A 244 22.00 5.08 12.60
N GLN A 245 21.96 5.42 13.89
CA GLN A 245 21.05 6.42 14.45
C GLN A 245 21.17 7.79 13.76
N ASP A 246 22.39 8.21 13.41
CA ASP A 246 22.65 9.51 12.77
C ASP A 246 22.11 9.59 11.33
N VAL A 247 22.17 8.47 10.59
CA VAL A 247 21.62 8.39 9.22
C VAL A 247 20.09 8.37 9.27
N PHE A 248 19.52 7.59 10.19
CA PHE A 248 18.07 7.60 10.45
C PHE A 248 17.56 9.00 10.83
N ASP A 249 18.26 9.69 11.73
CA ASP A 249 17.87 11.04 12.16
C ASP A 249 17.92 12.07 11.01
N GLN A 250 18.88 11.92 10.09
CA GLN A 250 18.96 12.76 8.88
C GLN A 250 17.81 12.47 7.93
N TRP A 251 17.51 11.19 7.69
CA TRP A 251 16.39 10.77 6.86
C TRP A 251 15.05 11.27 7.42
N LEU A 252 14.82 11.10 8.72
CA LEU A 252 13.57 11.48 9.38
C LEU A 252 13.33 12.99 9.31
N LYS A 253 14.38 13.81 9.47
CA LYS A 253 14.31 15.28 9.31
C LYS A 253 13.92 15.74 7.90
N GLY A 254 14.15 14.90 6.89
CA GLY A 254 13.77 15.18 5.50
C GLY A 254 12.29 14.92 5.19
N GLN A 255 11.57 14.29 6.11
CA GLN A 255 10.16 13.93 5.93
C GLN A 255 9.22 15.05 6.41
N PRO A 256 8.05 15.23 5.79
CA PRO A 256 7.11 16.28 6.18
C PRO A 256 6.40 15.94 7.50
N THR A 257 6.15 16.97 8.30
CA THR A 257 5.23 16.89 9.46
C THR A 257 3.78 16.99 9.03
N PHE A 258 2.85 16.53 9.85
CA PHE A 258 1.42 16.66 9.57
C PHE A 258 1.00 18.12 9.36
N ALA A 259 1.45 19.05 10.20
CA ALA A 259 1.17 20.47 10.02
C ALA A 259 1.67 21.02 8.66
N GLN A 260 2.84 20.58 8.19
CA GLN A 260 3.36 20.96 6.86
C GLN A 260 2.50 20.39 5.73
N THR A 261 2.01 19.15 5.87
CA THR A 261 1.08 18.56 4.88
C THR A 261 -0.25 19.32 4.83
N LEU A 262 -0.82 19.68 5.98
CA LEU A 262 -2.03 20.52 6.05
C LEU A 262 -1.82 21.92 5.46
N ALA A 263 -0.69 22.58 5.76
CA ALA A 263 -0.40 23.90 5.21
C ALA A 263 -0.24 23.88 3.68
N THR A 264 0.31 22.79 3.16
CA THR A 264 0.42 22.55 1.71
C THR A 264 -0.97 22.31 1.09
N ALA A 265 -1.83 21.53 1.77
CA ALA A 265 -3.21 21.28 1.33
C ALA A 265 -4.11 22.53 1.41
N ALA A 266 -3.93 23.39 2.42
CA ALA A 266 -4.69 24.62 2.66
C ALA A 266 -4.33 25.78 1.71
N ARG A 267 -3.25 25.63 0.93
CA ARG A 267 -2.99 26.45 -0.26
C ARG A 267 -3.24 25.60 -1.49
N PRO A 268 -4.51 25.20 -1.75
CA PRO A 268 -4.80 24.40 -2.91
C PRO A 268 -4.40 25.24 -4.13
N SER A 269 -3.48 24.70 -4.92
CA SER A 269 -3.25 25.22 -6.27
C SER A 269 -4.60 25.40 -6.98
N ARG A 270 -4.69 26.38 -7.90
CA ARG A 270 -5.89 26.57 -8.73
C ARG A 270 -6.41 25.24 -9.27
N ASP A 271 -5.50 24.33 -9.59
CA ASP A 271 -5.83 23.04 -10.15
C ASP A 271 -6.40 22.03 -9.16
N SER A 272 -5.97 22.05 -7.89
CA SER A 272 -6.63 21.24 -6.84
C SER A 272 -8.05 21.71 -6.53
N VAL A 273 -8.34 23.02 -6.67
CA VAL A 273 -9.71 23.56 -6.54
C VAL A 273 -10.57 23.11 -7.73
N LEU A 274 -10.04 23.22 -8.95
CA LEU A 274 -10.71 22.69 -10.13
C LEU A 274 -10.94 21.19 -10.03
N GLU A 275 -10.01 20.47 -9.38
CA GLU A 275 -10.14 19.04 -9.24
C GLU A 275 -11.22 18.62 -8.26
N LYS A 276 -11.27 19.25 -7.09
CA LYS A 276 -12.39 19.09 -6.16
C LYS A 276 -13.72 19.34 -6.87
N GLY A 277 -13.77 20.36 -7.76
CA GLY A 277 -14.95 20.64 -8.59
C GLY A 277 -15.31 19.48 -9.52
N ARG A 278 -14.33 18.85 -10.19
CA ARG A 278 -14.60 17.70 -11.11
C ARG A 278 -15.09 16.47 -10.37
N GLN A 279 -14.54 16.19 -9.19
CA GLN A 279 -14.97 15.08 -8.34
C GLN A 279 -16.41 15.27 -7.86
N LEU A 280 -16.77 16.48 -7.41
CA LEU A 280 -18.14 16.81 -7.01
C LEU A 280 -19.14 16.64 -8.16
N VAL A 281 -18.78 17.08 -9.37
CA VAL A 281 -19.60 16.89 -10.58
C VAL A 281 -19.89 15.41 -10.86
N GLU A 282 -18.90 14.54 -10.65
CA GLU A 282 -19.05 13.09 -10.84
C GLU A 282 -19.88 12.46 -9.72
N GLN A 283 -19.53 12.74 -8.46
CA GLN A 283 -20.17 12.18 -7.27
C GLN A 283 -21.65 12.55 -7.17
N HIS A 284 -22.00 13.77 -7.57
CA HIS A 284 -23.37 14.28 -7.53
C HIS A 284 -24.14 14.08 -8.85
N GLY A 285 -23.51 13.42 -9.84
CA GLY A 285 -24.14 13.07 -11.11
C GLY A 285 -24.49 14.27 -12.00
N CYS A 286 -23.87 15.43 -11.82
CA CYS A 286 -24.23 16.66 -12.53
C CYS A 286 -24.07 16.51 -14.07
N LYS A 287 -23.11 15.69 -14.52
CA LYS A 287 -22.87 15.38 -15.95
C LYS A 287 -24.04 14.68 -16.64
N ALA A 288 -24.95 14.05 -15.89
CA ALA A 288 -26.12 13.40 -16.47
C ALA A 288 -27.07 14.41 -17.15
N CYS A 289 -27.07 15.66 -16.67
CA CYS A 289 -27.96 16.71 -17.16
C CYS A 289 -27.21 17.90 -17.76
N HIS A 290 -25.97 18.18 -17.36
CA HIS A 290 -25.19 19.32 -17.84
C HIS A 290 -23.99 18.89 -18.67
N SER A 291 -23.81 19.51 -19.83
CA SER A 291 -22.65 19.30 -20.67
C SER A 291 -21.50 20.24 -20.29
N GLN A 292 -20.27 19.75 -20.39
CA GLN A 292 -19.07 20.59 -20.18
C GLN A 292 -18.53 21.20 -21.47
N ASP A 293 -18.99 20.70 -22.62
CA ASP A 293 -18.61 21.20 -23.95
C ASP A 293 -19.54 22.30 -24.48
N GLY A 294 -20.61 22.61 -23.75
CA GLY A 294 -21.59 23.64 -24.09
C GLY A 294 -22.77 23.14 -24.94
N SER A 295 -22.82 21.85 -25.27
CA SER A 295 -23.97 21.25 -25.96
C SER A 295 -25.24 21.31 -25.10
N ALA A 296 -26.41 21.48 -25.73
CA ALA A 296 -27.67 21.45 -24.98
C ALA A 296 -27.98 20.02 -24.50
N SER A 297 -28.38 19.88 -23.24
CA SER A 297 -28.85 18.62 -22.63
C SER A 297 -30.12 18.90 -21.81
N LEU A 298 -30.41 18.10 -20.77
CA LEU A 298 -31.54 18.34 -19.86
C LEU A 298 -31.37 19.61 -19.02
N GLY A 299 -30.14 20.10 -18.85
CA GLY A 299 -29.80 21.41 -18.30
C GLY A 299 -28.86 22.21 -19.22
N PRO A 300 -28.62 23.50 -18.90
CA PRO A 300 -27.70 24.35 -19.65
C PRO A 300 -26.26 23.82 -19.65
N GLY A 301 -25.58 23.90 -20.78
CA GLY A 301 -24.16 23.59 -20.89
C GLY A 301 -23.27 24.64 -20.23
N TRP A 302 -22.12 24.24 -19.70
CA TRP A 302 -21.27 25.11 -18.88
C TRP A 302 -20.18 25.86 -19.65
N LYS A 303 -19.83 25.43 -20.87
CA LYS A 303 -18.79 26.07 -21.67
C LYS A 303 -19.18 27.50 -22.01
N GLY A 304 -18.41 28.47 -21.53
CA GLY A 304 -18.71 29.90 -21.71
C GLY A 304 -19.99 30.39 -21.01
N LEU A 305 -20.56 29.61 -20.08
CA LEU A 305 -21.78 29.99 -19.36
C LEU A 305 -21.51 31.13 -18.38
N TYR A 306 -20.38 31.08 -17.67
CA TYR A 306 -20.03 32.10 -16.68
C TYR A 306 -19.80 33.46 -17.36
N GLY A 307 -20.47 34.50 -16.85
CA GLY A 307 -20.42 35.87 -17.39
C GLY A 307 -21.38 36.12 -18.56
N ARG A 308 -22.06 35.08 -19.07
CA ARG A 308 -23.09 35.22 -20.12
C ARG A 308 -24.39 35.78 -19.55
N THR A 309 -25.14 36.52 -20.37
CA THR A 309 -26.52 36.89 -20.05
C THR A 309 -27.46 35.81 -20.57
N GLU A 310 -28.26 35.23 -19.69
CA GLU A 310 -29.29 34.24 -20.01
C GLU A 310 -30.69 34.85 -19.83
N GLN A 311 -31.65 34.42 -20.66
CA GLN A 311 -33.06 34.78 -20.47
C GLN A 311 -33.75 33.74 -19.59
N LEU A 312 -34.58 34.20 -18.67
CA LEU A 312 -35.34 33.37 -17.75
C LEU A 312 -36.73 33.05 -18.31
N ALA A 313 -37.34 31.99 -17.82
CA ALA A 313 -38.67 31.54 -18.25
C ALA A 313 -39.79 32.56 -17.97
N ASP A 314 -39.56 33.54 -17.08
CA ASP A 314 -40.48 34.64 -16.77
C ASP A 314 -40.31 35.87 -17.68
N GLY A 315 -39.40 35.81 -18.65
CA GLY A 315 -39.13 36.89 -19.61
C GLY A 315 -38.12 37.93 -19.12
N THR A 316 -37.56 37.76 -17.91
CA THR A 316 -36.45 38.60 -17.43
C THR A 316 -35.10 38.05 -17.91
N SER A 317 -34.01 38.82 -17.71
CA SER A 317 -32.65 38.38 -18.05
C SER A 317 -31.76 38.42 -16.81
N VAL A 318 -30.81 37.50 -16.71
CA VAL A 318 -29.86 37.40 -15.61
C VAL A 318 -28.44 37.28 -16.16
N GLN A 319 -27.47 37.92 -15.50
CA GLN A 319 -26.07 37.64 -15.74
C GLN A 319 -25.67 36.42 -14.92
N VAL A 320 -25.05 35.43 -15.56
CA VAL A 320 -24.58 34.22 -14.89
C VAL A 320 -23.29 34.56 -14.12
N ASP A 321 -23.46 35.05 -12.89
CA ASP A 321 -22.38 35.28 -11.95
C ASP A 321 -22.27 34.16 -10.90
N GLU A 322 -21.36 34.32 -9.93
CA GLU A 322 -21.15 33.31 -8.90
C GLU A 322 -22.35 33.15 -7.97
N ALA A 323 -23.06 34.24 -7.68
CA ALA A 323 -24.24 34.20 -6.84
C ALA A 323 -25.39 33.46 -7.53
N TYR A 324 -25.59 33.72 -8.83
CA TYR A 324 -26.59 33.02 -9.64
C TYR A 324 -26.29 31.52 -9.75
N LEU A 325 -25.03 31.12 -9.98
CA LEU A 325 -24.66 29.71 -10.03
C LEU A 325 -24.88 28.99 -8.70
N LYS A 326 -24.50 29.63 -7.58
CA LYS A 326 -24.74 29.08 -6.24
C LYS A 326 -26.23 28.94 -5.95
N GLU A 327 -27.02 29.96 -6.24
CA GLU A 327 -28.49 29.90 -6.08
C GLU A 327 -29.10 28.83 -6.98
N SER A 328 -28.66 28.70 -8.23
CA SER A 328 -29.19 27.68 -9.15
C SER A 328 -28.88 26.24 -8.71
N ILE A 329 -27.83 26.03 -7.90
CA ILE A 329 -27.48 24.72 -7.35
C ILE A 329 -28.29 24.43 -6.07
N LEU A 330 -28.49 25.44 -5.22
CA LEU A 330 -29.15 25.31 -3.92
C LEU A 330 -30.69 25.41 -4.03
N ASP A 331 -31.20 26.22 -4.95
CA ASP A 331 -32.62 26.45 -5.25
C ASP A 331 -32.86 26.56 -6.78
N PRO A 332 -32.77 25.44 -7.52
CA PRO A 332 -32.85 25.43 -8.99
C PRO A 332 -34.19 25.90 -9.58
N LYS A 333 -35.24 26.04 -8.75
CA LYS A 333 -36.58 26.48 -9.20
C LYS A 333 -36.78 27.99 -9.07
N ALA A 334 -35.87 28.69 -8.39
CA ALA A 334 -35.99 30.14 -8.17
C ALA A 334 -35.91 30.94 -9.46
N ARG A 335 -34.93 30.64 -10.33
CA ARG A 335 -34.66 31.39 -11.57
C ARG A 335 -34.26 30.46 -12.72
N LEU A 336 -35.28 29.88 -13.36
CA LEU A 336 -35.15 28.91 -14.44
C LEU A 336 -34.81 29.57 -15.79
N VAL A 337 -33.75 29.10 -16.45
CA VAL A 337 -33.36 29.52 -17.81
C VAL A 337 -34.43 29.09 -18.82
N GLN A 338 -34.77 30.00 -19.73
CA GLN A 338 -35.75 29.76 -20.78
C GLN A 338 -35.37 28.55 -21.66
N GLY A 339 -36.32 27.66 -21.91
CA GLY A 339 -36.12 26.48 -22.77
C GLY A 339 -35.69 25.20 -22.05
N TYR A 340 -35.46 25.24 -20.73
CA TYR A 340 -35.15 24.06 -19.92
C TYR A 340 -36.30 23.69 -18.98
N PRO A 341 -36.58 22.39 -18.77
CA PRO A 341 -37.61 21.95 -17.84
C PRO A 341 -37.12 22.04 -16.38
N PRO A 342 -38.02 22.28 -15.39
CA PRO A 342 -37.65 22.40 -13.97
C PRO A 342 -37.38 21.03 -13.31
N VAL A 343 -36.40 20.30 -13.84
CA VAL A 343 -36.06 18.92 -13.43
C VAL A 343 -34.80 18.82 -12.56
N MET A 344 -34.04 19.91 -12.44
CA MET A 344 -32.86 19.95 -11.57
C MET A 344 -33.26 19.87 -10.09
N VAL A 345 -32.61 18.97 -9.35
CA VAL A 345 -32.82 18.79 -7.91
C VAL A 345 -31.98 19.80 -7.13
N ALA A 346 -32.46 20.22 -5.96
CA ALA A 346 -31.69 21.06 -5.05
C ALA A 346 -30.58 20.24 -4.38
N TYR A 347 -29.35 20.76 -4.40
CA TYR A 347 -28.21 20.12 -3.74
C TYR A 347 -27.89 20.83 -2.42
N THR A 348 -27.49 20.06 -1.40
CA THR A 348 -27.00 20.57 -0.12
C THR A 348 -25.48 20.47 -0.09
N LEU A 349 -24.78 21.53 -0.48
CA LEU A 349 -23.32 21.62 -0.54
C LEU A 349 -22.80 22.72 0.39
N ASN A 350 -21.60 22.55 0.94
CA ASN A 350 -20.94 23.59 1.71
C ASN A 350 -20.24 24.64 0.82
N ASP A 351 -19.78 25.74 1.42
CA ASP A 351 -19.19 26.87 0.67
C ASP A 351 -17.93 26.49 -0.13
N ASP A 352 -17.11 25.56 0.39
CA ASP A 352 -15.90 25.10 -0.30
C ASP A 352 -16.24 24.22 -1.51
N GLU A 353 -17.27 23.39 -1.40
CA GLU A 353 -17.78 22.54 -2.49
C GLU A 353 -18.44 23.39 -3.59
N LEU A 354 -19.29 24.35 -3.18
CA LEU A 354 -19.87 25.33 -4.10
C LEU A 354 -18.80 26.16 -4.80
N GLY A 355 -17.79 26.61 -4.05
CA GLY A 355 -16.65 27.34 -4.60
C GLY A 355 -15.88 26.53 -5.64
N ALA A 356 -15.65 25.24 -5.39
CA ALA A 356 -14.97 24.34 -6.32
C ALA A 356 -15.79 24.07 -7.60
N LEU A 357 -17.12 23.88 -7.48
CA LEU A 357 -18.02 23.75 -8.63
C LEU A 357 -18.06 25.02 -9.48
N VAL A 358 -18.20 26.19 -8.85
CA VAL A 358 -18.19 27.48 -9.57
C VAL A 358 -16.84 27.72 -10.22
N ALA A 359 -15.72 27.41 -9.56
CA ALA A 359 -14.39 27.52 -10.15
C ALA A 359 -14.24 26.64 -11.39
N LEU A 360 -14.79 25.42 -11.36
CA LEU A 360 -14.82 24.54 -12.52
C LEU A 360 -15.65 25.14 -13.67
N ILE A 361 -16.88 25.61 -13.41
CA ILE A 361 -17.74 26.23 -14.43
C ILE A 361 -17.06 27.46 -15.05
N LYS A 362 -16.44 28.32 -14.22
CA LYS A 362 -15.63 29.47 -14.67
C LYS A 362 -14.49 29.04 -15.60
N SER A 363 -13.81 27.94 -15.28
CA SER A 363 -12.67 27.46 -16.09
C SER A 363 -13.04 27.05 -17.50
N LEU A 364 -14.29 26.66 -17.74
CA LEU A 364 -14.79 26.22 -19.05
C LEU A 364 -15.09 27.40 -20.01
N GLY A 365 -14.99 28.65 -19.54
CA GLY A 365 -15.21 29.85 -20.36
C GLY A 365 -13.94 30.58 -20.84
N ALA A 366 -12.76 30.25 -20.30
CA ALA A 366 -11.52 30.93 -20.65
C ALA A 366 -10.92 30.35 -21.95
N ALA A 367 -11.20 30.98 -23.09
CA ALA A 367 -10.42 30.75 -24.30
C ALA A 367 -8.99 31.25 -24.10
N ARG A 368 -8.00 30.38 -24.36
CA ARG A 368 -6.58 30.73 -24.48
C ARG A 368 -6.41 31.87 -25.49
N GLN A 369 -5.92 33.02 -25.06
CA GLN A 369 -5.17 33.96 -25.88
C GLN A 369 -3.68 33.73 -25.58
N ASP A 370 -3.09 32.65 -26.06
CA ASP A 370 -1.66 32.35 -25.88
C ASP A 370 -1.08 31.67 -27.14
N ASP A 371 -1.42 32.14 -28.34
CA ASP A 371 -0.82 31.63 -29.60
C ASP A 371 -0.10 32.70 -30.45
N GLU A 372 0.07 33.92 -29.94
CA GLU A 372 0.98 34.89 -30.55
C GLU A 372 1.70 35.69 -29.46
N LEU A 373 2.86 35.21 -29.02
CA LEU A 373 4.03 35.99 -28.59
C LEU A 373 5.06 35.04 -27.95
N SER A 374 5.74 34.24 -28.79
CA SER A 374 7.09 33.82 -28.45
C SER A 374 7.99 35.05 -28.54
N THR A 375 8.30 35.69 -27.42
CA THR A 375 9.64 36.22 -27.09
C THR A 375 9.62 36.90 -25.73
N SER A 376 10.52 36.43 -24.86
CA SER A 376 11.04 37.05 -23.63
C SER A 376 10.04 37.69 -22.65
N GLU A 377 9.86 37.06 -21.49
CA GLU A 377 10.45 37.53 -20.22
C GLU A 377 10.13 36.55 -19.07
N ALA A 378 11.00 36.61 -18.05
CA ALA A 378 11.09 35.72 -16.90
C ALA A 378 10.00 35.95 -15.82
N SER A 379 9.78 34.98 -14.90
CA SER A 379 9.75 35.15 -13.42
C SER A 379 9.05 34.00 -12.65
N GLY A 380 9.76 33.38 -11.68
CA GLY A 380 9.18 32.77 -10.45
C GLY A 380 9.10 31.23 -10.37
N PRO A 381 9.47 30.58 -9.23
CA PRO A 381 9.68 29.13 -9.15
C PRO A 381 8.34 28.38 -9.06
N GLY A 382 7.80 28.03 -10.22
CA GLY A 382 6.74 27.02 -10.32
C GLY A 382 7.29 25.66 -9.89
N GLU A 383 6.53 24.95 -9.04
CA GLU A 383 6.82 23.55 -8.76
C GLU A 383 6.97 22.76 -10.07
N ASP A 384 8.01 21.94 -10.14
CA ASP A 384 8.22 20.99 -11.22
C ASP A 384 7.01 20.04 -11.31
N LEU A 385 6.33 20.03 -12.47
CA LEU A 385 5.21 19.14 -12.78
C LEU A 385 5.54 17.66 -12.51
N SER A 386 6.81 17.26 -12.69
CA SER A 386 7.28 15.93 -12.35
C SER A 386 7.29 15.67 -10.83
N ALA A 387 7.70 16.66 -10.02
CA ALA A 387 7.64 16.55 -8.56
C ALA A 387 6.20 16.47 -8.03
N GLN A 388 5.27 17.20 -8.66
CA GLN A 388 3.83 17.04 -8.38
C GLN A 388 3.34 15.62 -8.73
N GLY A 389 3.70 15.12 -9.92
CA GLY A 389 3.36 13.76 -10.34
C GLY A 389 3.91 12.68 -9.42
N GLN A 390 5.12 12.86 -8.88
CA GLN A 390 5.72 11.94 -7.92
C GLN A 390 4.89 11.81 -6.63
N ARG A 391 4.46 12.95 -6.05
CA ARG A 391 3.63 12.94 -4.84
C ARG A 391 2.29 12.30 -5.08
N LEU A 392 1.68 12.60 -6.23
CA LEU A 392 0.40 12.04 -6.64
C LEU A 392 0.49 10.52 -6.87
N ALA A 393 1.57 10.04 -7.49
CA ALA A 393 1.83 8.61 -7.63
C ALA A 393 1.94 7.90 -6.27
N GLY A 394 2.48 8.57 -5.24
CA GLY A 394 2.50 8.08 -3.87
C GLY A 394 1.11 8.08 -3.22
N SER A 395 0.37 9.18 -3.30
CA SER A 395 -0.95 9.29 -2.68
C SER A 395 -2.00 8.36 -3.29
N LEU A 396 -1.94 8.13 -4.60
CA LEU A 396 -2.81 7.20 -5.32
C LEU A 396 -2.34 5.74 -5.22
N GLY A 397 -1.20 5.49 -4.57
CA GLY A 397 -0.61 4.15 -4.43
C GLY A 397 -0.07 3.55 -5.72
N CYS A 398 0.15 4.34 -6.76
CA CYS A 398 0.76 3.87 -8.01
C CYS A 398 2.15 3.26 -7.77
N LEU A 399 2.93 3.84 -6.85
CA LEU A 399 4.28 3.38 -6.50
C LEU A 399 4.30 2.03 -5.76
N ALA A 400 3.15 1.51 -5.32
CA ALA A 400 3.07 0.16 -4.76
C ALA A 400 3.11 -0.93 -5.84
N CYS A 401 2.65 -0.60 -7.05
CA CYS A 401 2.59 -1.54 -8.18
C CYS A 401 3.60 -1.22 -9.29
N HIS A 402 4.08 0.02 -9.39
CA HIS A 402 5.03 0.45 -10.40
C HIS A 402 6.34 0.91 -9.77
N SER A 403 7.44 0.24 -10.10
CA SER A 403 8.78 0.66 -9.70
C SER A 403 9.28 1.81 -10.57
N VAL A 404 10.23 2.59 -10.05
CA VAL A 404 10.88 3.70 -10.79
C VAL A 404 12.39 3.48 -10.98
N ASP A 405 12.88 2.30 -10.57
CA ASP A 405 14.29 1.90 -10.53
C ASP A 405 14.60 0.66 -11.40
N GLY A 406 13.64 0.26 -12.26
CA GLY A 406 13.81 -0.86 -13.17
C GLY A 406 13.53 -2.23 -12.55
N SER A 407 13.29 -2.31 -11.24
CA SER A 407 12.93 -3.56 -10.58
C SER A 407 11.57 -4.11 -11.06
N LYS A 408 11.39 -5.42 -11.09
CA LYS A 408 10.09 -6.03 -11.43
C LYS A 408 9.09 -5.81 -10.30
N SER A 409 7.85 -5.46 -10.64
CA SER A 409 6.72 -5.29 -9.70
C SER A 409 5.42 -5.82 -10.31
N VAL A 410 4.25 -5.52 -9.72
CA VAL A 410 2.92 -5.90 -10.27
C VAL A 410 2.63 -5.30 -11.62
N GLY A 411 3.09 -4.07 -11.83
CA GLY A 411 3.02 -3.35 -13.09
C GLY A 411 4.41 -3.13 -13.68
N PRO A 412 4.48 -2.69 -14.95
CA PRO A 412 5.74 -2.33 -15.58
C PRO A 412 6.45 -1.20 -14.83
N SER A 413 7.78 -1.32 -14.73
CA SER A 413 8.63 -0.24 -14.22
C SER A 413 8.49 1.00 -15.10
N TRP A 414 8.49 2.18 -14.50
CA TRP A 414 8.49 3.46 -15.20
C TRP A 414 9.90 3.88 -15.66
N GLN A 415 10.96 3.24 -15.16
CA GLN A 415 12.31 3.51 -15.65
C GLN A 415 12.45 3.11 -17.12
N GLY A 416 12.76 4.09 -17.98
CA GLY A 416 12.93 3.88 -19.42
C GLY A 416 11.66 3.40 -20.15
N LEU A 417 10.49 3.53 -19.53
CA LEU A 417 9.23 3.03 -20.11
C LEU A 417 8.73 3.92 -21.24
N TYR A 418 8.73 5.24 -21.03
CA TYR A 418 8.21 6.19 -22.00
C TYR A 418 9.06 6.20 -23.28
N GLY A 419 8.41 6.06 -24.43
CA GLY A 419 9.04 5.96 -25.74
C GLY A 419 9.45 4.55 -26.16
N LYS A 420 9.44 3.57 -25.25
CA LYS A 420 9.74 2.17 -25.53
C LYS A 420 8.58 1.49 -26.28
N THR A 421 8.89 0.47 -27.08
CA THR A 421 7.89 -0.43 -27.65
C THR A 421 7.72 -1.64 -26.74
N GLU A 422 6.50 -1.88 -26.27
CA GLU A 422 6.12 -3.01 -25.43
C GLU A 422 5.24 -3.99 -26.21
N THR A 423 5.36 -5.28 -25.91
CA THR A 423 4.47 -6.32 -26.43
C THR A 423 3.30 -6.49 -25.47
N LEU A 424 2.07 -6.55 -25.98
CA LEU A 424 0.84 -6.75 -25.21
C LEU A 424 0.51 -8.24 -25.04
N ALA A 425 -0.41 -8.55 -24.12
CA ALA A 425 -0.82 -9.92 -23.80
C ALA A 425 -1.46 -10.68 -25.00
N ASP A 426 -1.96 -9.96 -26.00
CA ASP A 426 -2.51 -10.50 -27.26
C ASP A 426 -1.45 -10.63 -28.39
N ASP A 427 -0.17 -10.57 -28.04
CA ASP A 427 0.99 -10.61 -28.94
C ASP A 427 1.10 -9.42 -29.92
N THR A 428 0.27 -8.37 -29.78
CA THR A 428 0.44 -7.12 -30.51
C THR A 428 1.53 -6.25 -29.86
N SER A 429 2.01 -5.23 -30.57
CA SER A 429 3.03 -4.30 -30.04
C SER A 429 2.48 -2.87 -29.98
N VAL A 430 2.80 -2.15 -28.91
CA VAL A 430 2.40 -0.76 -28.71
C VAL A 430 3.61 0.09 -28.36
N LYS A 431 3.68 1.32 -28.88
CA LYS A 431 4.65 2.30 -28.41
C LYS A 431 4.08 2.97 -27.16
N VAL A 432 4.85 2.99 -26.08
CA VAL A 432 4.47 3.65 -24.83
C VAL A 432 4.62 5.16 -25.03
N ASP A 433 3.59 5.80 -25.55
CA ASP A 433 3.45 7.25 -25.66
C ASP A 433 2.47 7.79 -24.60
N GLU A 434 2.22 9.10 -24.63
CA GLU A 434 1.25 9.71 -23.70
C GLU A 434 -0.15 9.10 -23.83
N GLY A 435 -0.56 8.75 -25.05
CA GLY A 435 -1.87 8.16 -25.33
C GLY A 435 -2.01 6.80 -24.67
N TYR A 436 -0.98 5.96 -24.81
CA TYR A 436 -0.91 4.68 -24.13
C TYR A 436 -0.96 4.83 -22.61
N ILE A 437 -0.15 5.71 -22.01
CA ILE A 437 -0.16 5.90 -20.55
C ILE A 437 -1.51 6.42 -20.07
N LYS A 438 -2.11 7.38 -20.79
CA LYS A 438 -3.45 7.94 -20.48
C LYS A 438 -4.51 6.83 -20.50
N GLU A 439 -4.49 5.97 -21.51
CA GLU A 439 -5.40 4.84 -21.61
C GLU A 439 -5.13 3.78 -20.52
N SER A 440 -3.88 3.48 -20.20
CA SER A 440 -3.52 2.54 -19.13
C SER A 440 -3.90 3.03 -17.73
N VAL A 441 -4.00 4.33 -17.49
CA VAL A 441 -4.48 4.86 -16.20
C VAL A 441 -6.00 4.85 -16.12
N LEU A 442 -6.68 5.31 -17.19
CA LEU A 442 -8.14 5.45 -17.23
C LEU A 442 -8.87 4.11 -17.47
N ASN A 443 -8.27 3.23 -18.26
CA ASN A 443 -8.81 1.93 -18.68
C ASN A 443 -7.71 0.85 -18.56
N PRO A 444 -7.24 0.56 -17.33
CA PRO A 444 -6.04 -0.25 -17.10
C PRO A 444 -6.07 -1.66 -17.69
N ASN A 445 -7.26 -2.23 -17.86
CA ASN A 445 -7.43 -3.58 -18.40
C ASN A 445 -7.58 -3.61 -19.94
N ALA A 446 -7.51 -2.46 -20.63
CA ALA A 446 -7.68 -2.40 -22.08
C ALA A 446 -6.45 -2.90 -22.85
N LYS A 447 -5.23 -2.54 -22.41
CA LYS A 447 -3.97 -2.88 -23.09
C LYS A 447 -2.87 -3.26 -22.10
N ILE A 448 -2.86 -4.54 -21.74
CA ILE A 448 -1.96 -5.10 -20.72
C ILE A 448 -0.66 -5.55 -21.38
N VAL A 449 0.47 -5.06 -20.87
CA VAL A 449 1.81 -5.52 -21.29
C VAL A 449 1.98 -7.01 -20.99
N LYS A 450 2.53 -7.76 -21.95
CA LYS A 450 2.76 -9.20 -21.85
C LYS A 450 3.58 -9.54 -20.60
N GLY A 451 3.07 -10.47 -19.80
CA GLY A 451 3.70 -10.90 -18.55
C GLY A 451 3.19 -10.20 -17.29
N TYR A 452 2.25 -9.24 -17.41
CA TYR A 452 1.56 -8.62 -16.28
C TYR A 452 0.09 -9.05 -16.22
N ALA A 453 -0.50 -9.00 -15.02
CA ALA A 453 -1.90 -9.38 -14.79
C ALA A 453 -2.84 -8.17 -14.81
N ALA A 454 -4.12 -8.41 -15.10
CA ALA A 454 -5.22 -7.43 -15.09
C ALA A 454 -5.64 -7.05 -13.66
N VAL A 455 -4.71 -6.47 -12.88
CA VAL A 455 -4.91 -6.18 -11.44
C VAL A 455 -4.84 -4.69 -11.10
N MET A 456 -4.51 -3.84 -12.07
CA MET A 456 -4.46 -2.40 -11.85
C MET A 456 -5.89 -1.87 -11.66
N PRO A 457 -6.18 -1.20 -10.52
CA PRO A 457 -7.51 -0.66 -10.26
C PRO A 457 -7.83 0.44 -11.27
N THR A 458 -9.10 0.58 -11.65
CA THR A 458 -9.54 1.71 -12.47
C THR A 458 -9.35 3.00 -11.67
N LEU A 459 -8.40 3.82 -12.08
CA LEU A 459 -8.16 5.12 -11.52
C LEU A 459 -8.85 6.14 -12.42
N ALA A 460 -9.56 7.10 -11.83
CA ALA A 460 -10.15 8.22 -12.55
C ALA A 460 -9.51 9.56 -12.14
N PRO A 461 -8.17 9.71 -12.25
CA PRO A 461 -7.54 11.00 -12.02
C PRO A 461 -7.99 11.95 -13.11
N ASN A 462 -8.16 13.21 -12.76
CA ASN A 462 -8.46 14.24 -13.74
C ASN A 462 -7.30 14.49 -14.69
N GLU A 463 -7.58 15.28 -15.72
CA GLU A 463 -6.63 15.54 -16.78
C GLU A 463 -5.32 16.20 -16.30
N LYS A 464 -5.34 17.07 -15.28
CA LYS A 464 -4.10 17.64 -14.77
C LYS A 464 -3.30 16.62 -13.97
N ASP A 465 -3.95 15.87 -13.09
CA ASP A 465 -3.30 14.82 -12.30
C ASP A 465 -2.73 13.74 -13.21
N LEU A 466 -3.45 13.40 -14.27
CA LEU A 466 -2.98 12.51 -15.31
C LEU A 466 -1.77 13.09 -16.06
N ASN A 467 -1.79 14.39 -16.39
CA ASN A 467 -0.64 15.05 -17.02
C ASN A 467 0.57 15.14 -16.08
N ALA A 468 0.37 15.35 -14.77
CA ALA A 468 1.43 15.34 -13.77
C ALA A 468 2.02 13.93 -13.60
N LEU A 469 1.17 12.89 -13.53
CA LEU A 469 1.60 11.49 -13.55
C LEU A 469 2.39 11.16 -14.81
N ILE A 470 1.90 11.57 -15.99
CA ILE A 470 2.60 11.39 -17.27
C ILE A 470 3.94 12.14 -17.24
N ALA A 471 4.01 13.37 -16.72
CA ALA A 471 5.24 14.14 -16.61
C ALA A 471 6.27 13.44 -15.69
N PHE A 472 5.81 12.85 -14.59
CA PHE A 472 6.66 12.05 -13.70
C PHE A 472 7.12 10.76 -14.38
N ILE A 473 6.25 10.01 -15.07
CA ILE A 473 6.62 8.81 -15.83
C ILE A 473 7.64 9.15 -16.92
N LYS A 474 7.43 10.26 -17.62
CA LYS A 474 8.38 10.81 -18.61
C LYS A 474 9.72 11.19 -18.00
N SER A 475 9.75 11.75 -16.78
CA SER A 475 11.02 12.10 -16.15
C SER A 475 11.86 10.87 -15.80
N LYS A 476 11.25 9.69 -15.71
CA LYS A 476 11.94 8.39 -15.58
C LYS A 476 12.41 7.78 -16.90
N ALA A 477 12.11 8.42 -18.04
CA ALA A 477 12.53 7.96 -19.36
C ALA A 477 14.02 8.24 -19.67
N ASN A 478 14.59 9.28 -19.07
CA ASN A 478 15.92 9.81 -19.40
C ASN A 478 16.97 9.64 -18.29
N THR A 479 16.75 8.75 -17.32
CA THR A 479 17.84 8.33 -16.41
C THR A 479 18.71 7.28 -17.10
N ASP A 480 19.40 7.70 -18.17
CA ASP A 480 20.42 6.91 -18.84
C ASP A 480 21.66 6.78 -17.94
N VAL A 481 21.98 5.54 -17.56
CA VAL A 481 23.18 4.82 -18.05
C VAL A 481 24.58 5.41 -17.76
N ASP A 482 24.74 6.58 -17.15
CA ASP A 482 26.06 7.24 -17.00
C ASP A 482 26.80 6.93 -15.69
N ALA A 483 26.25 6.07 -14.82
CA ALA A 483 26.95 5.62 -13.61
C ALA A 483 27.87 4.39 -13.84
N SER A 484 27.73 3.66 -14.95
CA SER A 484 28.53 2.45 -15.22
C SER A 484 29.80 2.70 -16.06
N LYS A 485 30.07 3.95 -16.46
CA LYS A 485 31.25 4.31 -17.28
C LYS A 485 32.37 5.08 -16.56
N LYS A 486 32.25 5.33 -15.25
CA LYS A 486 33.27 6.06 -14.48
C LYS A 486 34.25 5.21 -13.65
N GLU A 487 34.14 3.88 -13.67
CA GLU A 487 35.06 2.99 -12.93
C GLU A 487 35.90 2.01 -13.79
N SER A 488 35.94 2.17 -15.12
CA SER A 488 36.86 1.39 -15.97
C SER A 488 37.97 2.29 -16.53
N GLY A 489 38.87 2.73 -15.67
CA GLY A 489 40.01 3.51 -16.14
C GLY A 489 41.00 3.94 -15.07
N LYS A 490 41.69 2.98 -14.44
CA LYS A 490 43.08 3.11 -13.99
C LYS A 490 43.58 1.82 -13.34
N GLU A 491 44.31 1.02 -14.11
CA GLU A 491 45.49 0.27 -13.65
C GLU A 491 46.59 0.48 -14.70
N PRO A 492 47.84 0.67 -14.24
CA PRO A 492 48.94 -0.13 -14.75
C PRO A 492 49.41 -1.17 -13.74
#